data_AF-A0A659Q3I3-F1
#
_entry.id   AF-A0A659Q3I3-F1
#
_cell.length_a   1.000
_cell.length_b   1.000
_cell.length_c   1.000
_cell.angle_alpha   90.00
_cell.angle_beta   90.00
_cell.angle_gamma   90.00
#
_symmetry.space_group_name_H-M   'P 1'
#
loop_
_entity.id
_entity.type
_entity.pdbx_description
1 polymer ?
#
loop_
_entity_poly.entity_id
_entity_poly.type
_entity_poly.pdbx_seq_one_letter_code
_entity_poly.pdbx_strand_id
1 'polypeptide(L)'
;ARPQAPRSPPYAAQMHLPRAESENITTISQMVAKIEQVRQNDPDHNWMLGLDLEFAGRSDGMKPLQQAYQMQLDRPQIRQMDPGLVYNAVRDGLVDAGLVYTTDGRVKGFDLKVLEDDKGFFPSYAVTPVVRKEVLEANPGLDDALNTLSGLLNNDVISTLNAQVDIEHRTPQQVAHQFLQDKGLL
;
A
#
# COMPACT_ATOMS: atom_id res chain seq x y z
N ALA A 1 -2.25 -25.48 -10.48
CA ALA A 1 -2.06 -25.08 -9.06
C ALA A 1 -2.27 -23.58 -8.95
N ARG A 2 -2.78 -23.02 -7.84
CA ARG A 2 -2.82 -21.55 -7.67
C ARG A 2 -1.37 -21.08 -7.49
N PRO A 3 -0.83 -20.21 -8.36
CA PRO A 3 0.53 -19.71 -8.17
C PRO A 3 0.60 -18.94 -6.86
N GLN A 4 1.66 -19.17 -6.09
CA GLN A 4 1.93 -18.42 -4.87
C GLN A 4 2.76 -17.21 -5.23
N ALA A 5 2.10 -16.12 -5.64
CA ALA A 5 2.77 -14.84 -5.72
C ALA A 5 3.12 -14.37 -4.29
N PRO A 6 4.22 -13.63 -4.12
CA PRO A 6 4.61 -13.02 -2.86
C PRO A 6 3.49 -12.16 -2.30
N ARG A 7 3.34 -12.25 -0.98
CA ARG A 7 2.16 -11.81 -0.24
C ARG A 7 2.50 -10.54 0.52
N SER A 8 1.90 -9.41 0.15
CA SER A 8 1.86 -8.24 1.01
C SER A 8 0.52 -7.54 0.96
N PRO A 9 0.17 -6.82 2.03
CA PRO A 9 -1.03 -6.02 2.02
C PRO A 9 -0.89 -4.89 1.00
N PRO A 10 -1.91 -4.62 0.18
CA PRO A 10 -1.87 -3.58 -0.83
C PRO A 10 -1.85 -2.22 -0.16
N TYR A 11 -2.49 -2.10 1.00
CA TYR A 11 -2.48 -0.90 1.83
C TYR A 11 -1.50 -1.04 2.99
N ALA A 12 -0.92 0.08 3.40
CA ALA A 12 -0.26 0.23 4.69
C ALA A 12 -0.48 1.62 5.25
N ALA A 13 -0.35 1.75 6.56
CA ALA A 13 -0.25 3.05 7.20
C ALA A 13 1.19 3.56 7.07
N GLN A 14 1.33 4.86 6.88
CA GLN A 14 2.63 5.52 6.83
C GLN A 14 2.63 6.81 7.63
N MET A 15 3.83 7.22 8.03
CA MET A 15 4.12 8.49 8.68
C MET A 15 5.35 9.14 8.07
N HIS A 16 5.51 10.44 8.26
CA HIS A 16 6.77 11.11 7.95
C HIS A 16 7.92 10.53 8.79
N LEU A 17 9.00 10.07 8.16
CA LEU A 17 10.05 9.27 8.79
C LEU A 17 10.70 9.97 10.00
N PRO A 18 11.14 11.24 9.93
CA PRO A 18 11.71 11.94 11.10
C PRO A 18 10.78 11.95 12.32
N ARG A 19 9.47 12.08 12.09
CA ARG A 19 8.49 12.06 13.18
C ARG A 19 8.33 10.68 13.76
N ALA A 20 8.13 9.67 12.90
CA ALA A 20 8.02 8.28 13.33
C ALA A 20 9.22 7.84 14.18
N GLU A 21 10.44 8.27 13.82
CA GLU A 21 11.65 8.02 14.60
C GLU A 21 11.64 8.78 15.93
N SER A 22 11.34 10.09 15.91
CA SER A 22 11.33 10.92 17.13
C SER A 22 10.28 10.44 18.16
N GLU A 23 9.17 9.89 17.68
CA GLU A 23 8.06 9.41 18.51
C GLU A 23 8.15 7.89 18.78
N ASN A 24 9.15 7.20 18.22
CA ASN A 24 9.33 5.74 18.30
C ASN A 24 8.10 4.93 17.83
N ILE A 25 7.52 5.33 16.70
CA ILE A 25 6.34 4.69 16.11
C ILE A 25 6.76 3.82 14.92
N THR A 26 6.59 2.52 15.06
CA THR A 26 6.86 1.51 14.03
C THR A 26 5.64 0.67 13.67
N THR A 27 4.57 0.68 14.47
CA THR A 27 3.35 -0.12 14.23
C THR A 27 2.08 0.74 14.19
N ILE A 28 1.01 0.20 13.60
CA ILE A 28 -0.30 0.87 13.57
C ILE A 28 -0.85 1.03 14.99
N SER A 29 -0.69 0.05 15.88
CA SER A 29 -1.12 0.18 17.27
C SER A 29 -0.43 1.32 18.02
N GLN A 30 0.87 1.55 17.78
CA GLN A 30 1.60 2.68 18.38
C GLN A 30 1.11 4.03 17.85
N MET A 31 0.86 4.12 16.54
CA MET A 31 0.25 5.30 15.93
C MET A 31 -1.12 5.60 16.56
N VAL A 32 -1.97 4.58 16.75
CA VAL A 32 -3.29 4.73 17.37
C VAL A 32 -3.18 5.21 18.82
N ALA A 33 -2.27 4.62 19.60
CA ALA A 33 -2.03 5.05 20.98
C ALA A 33 -1.60 6.53 21.04
N LYS A 34 -0.81 6.98 20.06
CA LYS A 34 -0.40 8.37 19.95
C LYS A 34 -1.56 9.31 19.58
N ILE A 35 -2.41 8.91 18.63
CA ILE A 35 -3.64 9.65 18.28
C ILE A 35 -4.50 9.84 19.54
N GLU A 36 -4.71 8.77 20.31
CA GLU A 36 -5.48 8.84 21.56
C GLU A 36 -4.81 9.73 22.63
N GLN A 37 -3.49 9.66 22.78
CA GLN A 37 -2.73 10.51 23.68
C GLN A 37 -2.90 11.99 23.32
N VAL A 38 -2.80 12.34 22.03
CA VAL A 38 -2.98 13.72 21.56
C VAL A 38 -4.41 14.18 21.77
N ARG A 39 -5.39 13.34 21.47
CA ARG A 39 -6.81 13.64 21.70
C ARG A 39 -7.11 14.01 23.17
N GLN A 40 -6.44 13.37 24.12
CA GLN A 40 -6.63 13.64 25.55
C GLN A 40 -5.88 14.88 26.04
N ASN A 41 -4.70 15.16 25.49
CA ASN A 41 -3.80 16.20 26.00
C ASN A 41 -3.89 17.52 25.23
N ASP A 42 -4.25 17.48 23.95
CA ASP A 42 -4.33 18.63 23.04
C ASP A 42 -5.45 18.43 22.00
N PRO A 43 -6.73 18.51 22.42
CA PRO A 43 -7.88 18.22 21.56
C PRO A 43 -8.04 19.21 20.40
N ASP A 44 -7.43 20.39 20.48
CA ASP A 44 -7.47 21.41 19.43
C ASP A 44 -6.48 21.13 18.28
N HIS A 45 -5.47 20.27 18.51
CA HIS A 45 -4.46 19.87 17.53
C HIS A 45 -4.45 18.34 17.32
N ASN A 46 -5.65 17.80 17.18
CA ASN A 46 -5.87 16.39 16.88
C ASN A 46 -5.19 15.95 15.57
N TRP A 47 -4.66 14.72 15.56
CA TRP A 47 -4.03 14.16 14.38
C TRP A 47 -5.01 13.96 13.24
N MET A 48 -4.52 14.21 12.04
CA MET A 48 -5.20 14.08 10.78
C MET A 48 -4.69 12.85 10.04
N LEU A 49 -5.61 12.04 9.51
CA LEU A 49 -5.32 10.85 8.71
C LEU A 49 -5.73 11.10 7.25
N GLY A 50 -4.77 11.02 6.33
CA GLY A 50 -5.02 11.08 4.89
C GLY A 50 -5.32 9.70 4.30
N LEU A 51 -6.33 9.58 3.44
CA LEU A 51 -6.62 8.35 2.71
C LEU A 51 -7.38 8.65 1.41
N ASP A 52 -7.41 7.68 0.51
CA ASP A 52 -8.23 7.80 -0.68
C ASP A 52 -9.73 7.57 -0.41
N LEU A 53 -10.55 8.01 -1.36
CA LEU A 53 -12.01 7.89 -1.28
C LEU A 53 -12.48 6.43 -1.30
N GLU A 54 -11.74 5.54 -1.96
CA GLU A 54 -12.09 4.12 -2.05
C GLU A 54 -11.98 3.48 -0.67
N PHE A 55 -10.83 3.59 -0.01
CA PHE A 55 -10.60 3.02 1.31
C PHE A 55 -11.54 3.61 2.37
N ALA A 56 -11.93 4.88 2.22
CA ALA A 56 -12.91 5.51 3.11
C ALA A 56 -14.31 4.86 3.01
N GLY A 57 -14.70 4.37 1.83
CA GLY A 57 -16.03 3.85 1.53
C GLY A 57 -16.19 2.33 1.57
N ARG A 58 -15.10 1.57 1.42
CA ARG A 58 -15.15 0.11 1.31
C ARG A 58 -15.63 -0.58 2.59
N SER A 59 -16.31 -1.73 2.43
CA SER A 59 -16.78 -2.56 3.54
C SER A 59 -15.65 -3.20 4.35
N ASP A 60 -14.46 -3.32 3.77
CA ASP A 60 -13.21 -3.79 4.38
C ASP A 60 -12.21 -2.62 4.61
N GLY A 61 -12.67 -1.38 4.54
CA GLY A 61 -11.83 -0.17 4.59
C GLY A 61 -11.73 0.50 5.96
N MET A 62 -11.86 1.83 5.98
CA MET A 62 -11.58 2.67 7.15
C MET A 62 -12.39 2.30 8.41
N LYS A 63 -13.70 2.08 8.29
CA LYS A 63 -14.54 1.75 9.46
C LYS A 63 -14.13 0.45 10.15
N PRO A 64 -13.96 -0.68 9.44
CA PRO A 64 -13.39 -1.89 10.03
C PRO A 64 -11.99 -1.70 10.61
N LEU A 65 -11.11 -0.92 9.96
CA LEU A 65 -9.77 -0.61 10.49
C LEU A 65 -9.88 0.10 11.85
N GLN A 66 -10.77 1.09 11.96
CA GLN A 66 -11.04 1.77 13.23
C GLN A 66 -11.48 0.80 14.32
N GLN A 67 -12.35 -0.17 13.98
CA GLN A 67 -12.83 -1.17 14.94
C GLN A 67 -11.71 -2.14 15.38
N ALA A 68 -10.91 -2.65 14.43
CA ALA A 68 -9.82 -3.59 14.71
C ALA A 68 -8.75 -2.96 15.63
N TYR A 69 -8.46 -1.67 15.41
CA TYR A 69 -7.47 -0.94 16.19
C TYR A 69 -8.02 -0.14 17.36
N GLN A 70 -9.35 -0.07 17.53
CA GLN A 70 -10.03 0.80 18.51
C GLN A 70 -9.66 2.29 18.34
N MET A 71 -9.44 2.69 17.10
CA MET A 71 -8.98 4.03 16.71
C MET A 71 -10.15 5.01 16.73
N GLN A 72 -10.21 5.91 17.71
CA GLN A 72 -11.26 6.92 17.78
C GLN A 72 -10.85 8.16 16.98
N LEU A 73 -11.11 8.07 15.67
CA LEU A 73 -11.01 9.19 14.73
C LEU A 73 -12.41 9.70 14.39
N ASP A 74 -12.61 11.00 14.56
CA ASP A 74 -13.83 11.68 14.11
C ASP A 74 -13.72 12.10 12.64
N ARG A 75 -14.86 12.33 11.99
CA ARG A 75 -14.92 12.77 10.58
C ARG A 75 -14.01 13.96 10.25
N PRO A 76 -13.86 15.00 11.09
CA PRO A 76 -12.97 16.11 10.79
C PRO A 76 -11.49 15.72 10.67
N GLN A 77 -11.08 14.63 11.33
CA GLN A 77 -9.70 14.12 11.32
C GLN A 77 -9.39 13.27 10.09
N ILE A 78 -10.40 12.89 9.31
CA ILE A 78 -10.26 12.06 8.12
C ILE A 78 -10.22 12.97 6.88
N ARG A 79 -9.06 13.03 6.22
CA ARG A 79 -8.88 13.77 4.97
C ARG A 79 -8.90 12.82 3.79
N GLN A 80 -10.00 12.86 3.04
CA GLN A 80 -10.11 12.15 1.77
C GLN A 80 -9.46 12.98 0.66
N MET A 81 -8.60 12.35 -0.14
CA MET A 81 -7.89 12.98 -1.26
C MET A 81 -7.53 11.94 -2.32
N ASP A 82 -7.02 12.37 -3.48
CA ASP A 82 -6.52 11.40 -4.46
C ASP A 82 -5.34 10.58 -3.88
N PRO A 83 -5.21 9.29 -4.21
CA PRO A 83 -4.18 8.42 -3.62
C PRO A 83 -2.76 9.00 -3.73
N GLY A 84 -2.45 9.63 -4.86
CA GLY A 84 -1.15 10.28 -5.07
C GLY A 84 -0.90 11.51 -4.20
N LEU A 85 -1.95 12.18 -3.74
CA LEU A 85 -1.84 13.34 -2.85
C LEU A 85 -1.57 12.94 -1.41
N VAL A 86 -1.97 11.74 -0.98
CA VAL A 86 -1.75 11.25 0.39
C VAL A 86 -0.25 11.26 0.73
N TYR A 87 0.61 10.81 -0.18
CA TYR A 87 2.05 10.80 0.04
C TYR A 87 2.63 12.21 0.21
N ASN A 88 2.21 13.17 -0.62
CA ASN A 88 2.64 14.55 -0.51
C ASN A 88 2.11 15.18 0.79
N ALA A 89 0.86 14.91 1.15
CA ALA A 89 0.25 15.45 2.36
C ALA A 89 0.96 14.97 3.63
N VAL A 90 1.39 13.70 3.69
CA VAL A 90 2.19 13.18 4.81
C VAL A 90 3.59 13.80 4.82
N ARG A 91 4.26 13.87 3.67
CA ARG A 91 5.61 14.48 3.54
C ARG A 91 5.61 15.94 3.96
N ASP A 92 4.63 16.71 3.49
CA ASP A 92 4.53 18.15 3.73
C ASP A 92 3.89 18.49 5.09
N GLY A 93 3.54 17.47 5.90
CA GLY A 93 2.95 17.64 7.23
C GLY A 93 1.52 18.20 7.23
N LEU A 94 0.81 18.14 6.09
CA LEU A 94 -0.60 18.51 5.99
C LEU A 94 -1.51 17.49 6.70
N VAL A 95 -1.05 16.24 6.80
CA VAL A 95 -1.63 15.18 7.64
C VAL A 95 -0.53 14.47 8.42
N ASP A 96 -0.85 13.95 9.59
CA ASP A 96 0.11 13.32 10.50
C ASP A 96 0.47 11.89 10.08
N ALA A 97 -0.49 11.20 9.47
CA ALA A 97 -0.34 9.86 8.93
C ALA A 97 -1.19 9.70 7.66
N GLY A 98 -0.90 8.67 6.87
CA GLY A 98 -1.67 8.35 5.68
C GLY A 98 -1.84 6.85 5.46
N LEU A 99 -2.92 6.46 4.81
CA LEU A 99 -3.07 5.11 4.24
C LEU A 99 -2.69 5.16 2.76
N VAL A 100 -1.74 4.31 2.40
CA VAL A 100 -1.12 4.31 1.08
C VAL A 100 -0.91 2.91 0.56
N TYR A 101 -0.50 2.79 -0.69
CA TYR A 101 -0.17 1.51 -1.27
C TYR A 101 1.28 1.11 -0.98
N THR A 102 1.50 -0.11 -0.50
CA THR A 102 2.85 -0.64 -0.22
C THR A 102 3.71 -0.78 -1.48
N THR A 103 3.06 -0.89 -2.64
CA THR A 103 3.69 -1.07 -3.95
C THR A 103 3.99 0.23 -4.68
N ASP A 104 3.72 1.38 -4.08
CA ASP A 104 3.96 2.68 -4.71
C ASP A 104 5.44 3.07 -4.58
N GLY A 105 6.06 3.39 -5.72
CA GLY A 105 7.48 3.73 -5.79
C GLY A 105 7.84 4.98 -4.97
N ARG A 106 6.89 5.87 -4.69
CA ARG A 106 7.12 7.13 -3.97
C ARG A 106 7.44 6.94 -2.49
N VAL A 107 7.07 5.79 -1.90
CA VAL A 107 7.35 5.49 -0.49
C VAL A 107 8.85 5.60 -0.19
N LYS A 108 9.70 5.06 -1.07
CA LYS A 108 11.18 5.12 -0.90
C LYS A 108 11.74 6.51 -1.21
N GLY A 109 11.05 7.33 -2.00
CA GLY A 109 11.53 8.64 -2.44
C GLY A 109 11.16 9.81 -1.53
N PHE A 110 10.19 9.65 -0.62
CA PHE A 110 9.60 10.76 0.16
C PHE A 110 9.90 10.72 1.67
N ASP A 111 10.91 9.95 2.10
CA ASP A 111 11.25 9.80 3.53
C ASP A 111 10.01 9.42 4.37
N LEU A 112 9.28 8.41 3.90
CA LEU A 112 8.07 7.92 4.56
C LEU A 112 8.38 6.60 5.27
N LYS A 113 7.93 6.49 6.52
CA LYS A 113 7.98 5.25 7.29
C LYS A 113 6.68 4.49 7.09
N VAL A 114 6.76 3.31 6.48
CA VAL A 114 5.66 2.34 6.49
C VAL A 114 5.58 1.70 7.88
N LEU A 115 4.38 1.70 8.47
CA LEU A 115 4.09 1.10 9.76
C LEU A 115 3.71 -0.37 9.60
N GLU A 116 4.17 -1.21 10.53
CA GLU A 116 3.77 -2.61 10.63
C GLU A 116 2.29 -2.72 11.04
N ASP A 117 1.53 -3.52 10.30
CA ASP A 117 0.17 -3.93 10.65
C ASP A 117 0.20 -5.06 11.68
N ASP A 118 0.43 -4.70 12.94
CA ASP A 118 0.68 -5.63 14.05
C ASP A 118 -0.55 -6.48 14.45
N LYS A 119 -1.75 -6.13 13.97
CA LYS A 119 -2.97 -6.93 14.14
C LYS A 119 -3.40 -7.70 12.88
N GLY A 120 -2.64 -7.59 11.79
CA GLY A 120 -2.94 -8.28 10.54
C GLY A 120 -4.30 -7.92 9.95
N PHE A 121 -4.71 -6.66 10.04
CA PHE A 121 -5.96 -6.17 9.49
C PHE A 121 -6.00 -6.28 7.96
N PHE A 122 -4.91 -5.88 7.30
CA PHE A 122 -4.85 -5.89 5.86
C PHE A 122 -4.65 -7.32 5.34
N PRO A 123 -5.53 -7.79 4.44
CA PRO A 123 -5.34 -9.08 3.82
C PRO A 123 -4.02 -9.09 3.05
N SER A 124 -3.39 -10.25 2.96
CA SER A 124 -2.33 -10.45 1.98
C SER A 124 -2.93 -10.44 0.57
N TYR A 125 -2.53 -9.51 -0.30
CA TYR A 125 -2.90 -9.54 -1.72
C TYR A 125 -1.74 -10.12 -2.53
N ALA A 126 -2.04 -11.19 -3.26
CA ALA A 126 -1.12 -11.82 -4.18
C ALA A 126 -1.60 -11.50 -5.61
N VAL A 127 -0.75 -10.87 -6.43
CA VAL A 127 -1.05 -10.68 -7.85
C VAL A 127 -1.09 -12.05 -8.52
N THR A 128 -2.29 -12.50 -8.86
CA THR A 128 -2.54 -13.85 -9.37
C THR A 128 -3.20 -13.75 -10.74
N PRO A 129 -2.58 -14.30 -11.80
CA PRO A 129 -3.24 -14.42 -13.09
C PRO A 129 -4.50 -15.29 -12.97
N VAL A 130 -5.62 -14.80 -13.50
CA VAL A 130 -6.88 -15.55 -13.58
C VAL A 130 -7.25 -15.69 -15.05
N VAL A 131 -7.33 -16.93 -15.52
CA VAL A 131 -7.64 -17.25 -16.92
C VAL A 131 -8.86 -18.16 -16.95
N ARG A 132 -9.71 -17.97 -17.96
CA ARG A 132 -10.86 -18.85 -18.20
C ARG A 132 -10.38 -20.27 -18.51
N LYS A 133 -11.09 -21.26 -17.99
CA LYS A 133 -10.70 -22.66 -18.13
C LYS A 133 -10.55 -23.08 -19.60
N GLU A 134 -11.50 -22.68 -20.45
CA GLU A 134 -11.50 -23.04 -21.86
C GLU A 134 -10.29 -22.46 -22.62
N VAL A 135 -9.80 -21.29 -22.20
CA VAL A 135 -8.59 -20.66 -22.76
C VAL A 135 -7.35 -21.43 -22.34
N LEU A 136 -7.29 -21.87 -21.08
CA LEU A 136 -6.17 -22.65 -20.57
C LEU A 136 -6.08 -24.01 -21.29
N GLU A 137 -7.21 -24.67 -21.48
CA GLU A 137 -7.28 -25.96 -22.19
C GLU A 137 -6.92 -25.83 -23.68
N ALA A 138 -7.28 -24.71 -24.31
CA ALA A 138 -6.99 -24.45 -25.72
C ALA A 138 -5.53 -24.02 -26.00
N ASN A 139 -4.76 -23.66 -24.97
CA ASN A 139 -3.39 -23.13 -25.12
C ASN A 139 -2.40 -23.88 -24.23
N PRO A 140 -1.91 -25.06 -24.67
CA PRO A 140 -0.90 -25.81 -23.92
C PRO A 140 0.35 -24.98 -23.60
N GLY A 141 0.79 -24.98 -22.34
CA GLY A 141 1.96 -24.21 -21.87
C GLY A 141 1.65 -22.80 -21.36
N LEU A 142 0.41 -22.30 -21.52
CA LEU A 142 -0.01 -21.02 -20.96
C LEU A 142 -0.01 -21.02 -19.43
N ASP A 143 -0.39 -22.15 -18.81
CA ASP A 143 -0.37 -22.31 -17.36
C ASP A 143 1.05 -22.21 -16.80
N ASP A 144 2.01 -22.91 -17.42
CA ASP A 144 3.42 -22.86 -17.02
C ASP A 144 3.99 -21.45 -17.17
N ALA A 145 3.77 -20.81 -18.32
CA ALA A 145 4.24 -19.44 -18.56
C ALA A 145 3.70 -18.44 -17.53
N LEU A 146 2.41 -18.50 -17.20
CA LEU A 146 1.79 -17.63 -16.21
C LEU A 146 2.27 -17.93 -14.79
N ASN A 147 2.49 -19.20 -14.45
CA ASN A 147 3.03 -19.58 -13.15
C ASN A 147 4.48 -19.10 -12.98
N THR A 148 5.31 -19.22 -14.02
CA THR A 148 6.69 -18.69 -14.02
C THR A 148 6.68 -17.18 -13.84
N LEU A 149 5.86 -16.45 -14.60
CA LEU A 149 5.75 -14.99 -14.46
C LEU A 149 5.28 -14.61 -13.05
N SER A 150 4.22 -15.25 -12.54
CA SER A 150 3.67 -14.95 -11.21
C SER A 150 4.67 -15.18 -10.08
N GLY A 151 5.54 -16.18 -10.20
CA GLY A 151 6.60 -16.45 -9.21
C GLY A 151 7.68 -15.36 -9.13
N LEU A 152 7.82 -14.51 -10.16
CA LEU A 152 8.82 -13.43 -10.19
C LEU A 152 8.30 -12.10 -9.64
N LEU A 153 6.98 -11.92 -9.52
CA LEU A 153 6.34 -10.65 -9.18
C LEU A 153 6.21 -10.47 -7.66
N ASN A 154 7.35 -10.30 -6.97
CA ASN A 154 7.38 -9.91 -5.56
C ASN A 154 7.15 -8.41 -5.36
N ASN A 155 6.96 -7.97 -4.11
CA ASN A 155 6.68 -6.56 -3.83
C ASN A 155 7.80 -5.63 -4.27
N ASP A 156 9.06 -5.95 -3.99
CA ASP A 156 10.18 -5.12 -4.41
C ASP A 156 10.25 -4.99 -5.92
N VAL A 157 9.97 -6.08 -6.64
CA VAL A 157 9.87 -6.09 -8.10
C VAL A 157 8.72 -5.20 -8.55
N ILE A 158 7.50 -5.41 -8.04
CA ILE A 158 6.32 -4.62 -8.42
C ILE A 158 6.53 -3.13 -8.11
N SER A 159 7.04 -2.79 -6.92
CA SER A 159 7.35 -1.40 -6.54
C SER A 159 8.38 -0.78 -7.47
N THR A 160 9.39 -1.54 -7.89
CA THR A 160 10.41 -1.08 -8.85
C THR A 160 9.80 -0.84 -10.22
N LEU A 161 8.93 -1.75 -10.69
CA LEU A 161 8.24 -1.60 -11.97
C LEU A 161 7.28 -0.40 -11.95
N ASN A 162 6.54 -0.20 -10.85
CA ASN A 162 5.66 0.95 -10.68
C ASN A 162 6.46 2.27 -10.61
N ALA A 163 7.59 2.30 -9.90
CA ALA A 163 8.46 3.48 -9.84
C ALA A 163 8.93 3.93 -11.24
N GLN A 164 9.27 3.00 -12.12
CA GLN A 164 9.64 3.31 -13.51
C GLN A 164 8.49 3.98 -14.28
N VAL A 165 7.23 3.67 -13.95
CA VAL A 165 6.07 4.32 -14.58
C VAL A 165 5.78 5.67 -13.93
N ASP A 166 5.66 5.69 -12.60
CA ASP A 166 5.15 6.86 -11.86
C ASP A 166 6.18 7.98 -11.71
N ILE A 167 7.46 7.62 -11.57
CA ILE A 167 8.57 8.55 -11.29
C ILE A 167 9.40 8.79 -12.54
N GLU A 168 9.78 7.72 -13.27
CA GLU A 168 10.60 7.84 -14.48
C GLU A 168 9.75 8.10 -15.75
N HIS A 169 8.43 8.15 -15.62
CA HIS A 169 7.48 8.44 -16.71
C HIS A 169 7.60 7.50 -17.93
N ARG A 170 8.05 6.25 -17.72
CA ARG A 170 8.08 5.21 -18.76
C ARG A 170 6.67 4.66 -19.00
N THR A 171 6.39 4.18 -20.22
CA THR A 171 5.09 3.56 -20.48
C THR A 171 5.01 2.17 -19.82
N PRO A 172 3.83 1.76 -19.32
CA PRO A 172 3.65 0.42 -18.76
C PRO A 172 4.07 -0.70 -19.73
N GLN A 173 3.85 -0.50 -21.03
CA GLN A 173 4.24 -1.44 -22.08
C GLN A 173 5.76 -1.59 -22.17
N GLN A 174 6.51 -0.48 -22.12
CA GLN A 174 7.98 -0.50 -22.16
C GLN A 174 8.56 -1.18 -20.91
N VAL A 175 8.00 -0.87 -19.74
CA VAL A 175 8.44 -1.46 -18.47
C VAL A 175 8.17 -2.97 -18.45
N ALA A 176 6.96 -3.40 -18.86
CA ALA A 176 6.61 -4.81 -18.93
C ALA A 176 7.48 -5.58 -19.95
N HIS A 177 7.70 -5.01 -21.14
CA HIS A 177 8.52 -5.64 -22.17
C HIS A 177 9.98 -5.83 -21.70
N GLN A 178 10.58 -4.78 -21.14
CA GLN A 178 11.94 -4.86 -20.62
C GLN A 178 12.05 -5.86 -19.47
N PHE A 179 11.09 -5.85 -18.53
CA PHE A 179 11.06 -6.81 -17.43
C PHE A 179 11.03 -8.26 -17.93
N LEU A 180 10.20 -8.55 -18.93
CA LEU A 180 10.12 -9.89 -19.50
C LEU A 180 11.43 -10.28 -20.20
N GLN A 181 12.06 -9.37 -20.96
CA GLN A 181 13.38 -9.62 -21.58
C GLN A 181 14.47 -9.88 -20.54
N ASP A 182 14.56 -9.05 -19.50
CA ASP A 182 15.56 -9.17 -18.43
C ASP A 182 15.42 -10.48 -17.64
N LYS A 183 14.20 -11.04 -17.59
CA LYS A 183 13.89 -12.32 -16.96
C LYS A 183 13.96 -13.51 -17.93
N GLY A 184 14.31 -13.29 -19.20
CA GLY A 184 14.39 -14.34 -20.22
C GLY A 184 13.02 -14.95 -20.59
N LEU A 185 11.95 -14.16 -20.44
CA LEU A 185 10.57 -14.55 -20.76
C LEU A 185 10.12 -14.04 -22.15
N LEU A 186 10.94 -13.20 -22.79
CA LEU A 186 10.79 -12.71 -24.17
C LEU A 186 12.15 -12.67 -24.89
#